data_AF-A0A6E8W291-F1
#
_entry.id   AF-A0A6E8W291-F1
#
_cell.length_a   1.000
_cell.length_b   1.000
_cell.length_c   1.000
_cell.angle_alpha   90.00
_cell.angle_beta   90.00
_cell.angle_gamma   90.00
#
_symmetry.space_group_name_H-M   'P 1'
#
loop_
_entity.id
_entity.type
_entity.pdbx_description
1 polymer ?
#
loop_
_entity_poly.entity_id
_entity_poly.type
_entity_poly.pdbx_seq_one_letter_code
_entity_poly.pdbx_strand_id
1 'polypeptide(L)'
;MAKLDYLQYKLLEMDFVMKEHSEGIGQNQAHLEKVFGSMLWAISRLDQAVGNNLTALQSQSWKILSRQTICSNHDQMRSELFSLAPRQGLAPNARSLFELQGMRHKGPFESCRDEPSKMSGKYLLRASNDVEPFPAHCEQTKFGGGWLVIQHRFKGALDFFRNWTEYRDGFGNVDQEFWIGLERLHQLTSVKPYQLLIEVEDFAGDYRYARYKEFEIGSEAEMYSLKKLGAYSGTGGDSLTYHKGHKFTTMDRDNDGAPTNCAVTCEGAWWYNNCHHSNLNGRFMNAVDVKSISWYHFKSSHQGMAYTRMMIKEV
;
A
#
# COMPACT_ATOMS: atom_id res chain seq x y z
N MET A 1 -10.82 75.07 -66.52
CA MET A 1 -10.28 75.18 -65.14
C MET A 1 -10.91 74.15 -64.21
N ALA A 2 -12.23 74.15 -63.96
CA ALA A 2 -12.88 73.30 -62.95
C ALA A 2 -12.60 71.77 -62.97
N LYS A 3 -12.38 71.13 -64.13
CA LYS A 3 -12.06 69.69 -64.20
C LYS A 3 -10.64 69.35 -63.73
N LEU A 4 -9.68 70.25 -63.94
CA LEU A 4 -8.28 70.04 -63.52
C LEU A 4 -8.13 70.20 -62.01
N ASP A 5 -8.81 71.21 -61.44
CA ASP A 5 -8.82 71.45 -59.99
C ASP A 5 -9.49 70.30 -59.22
N TYR A 6 -10.58 69.74 -59.76
CA TYR A 6 -11.23 68.55 -59.18
C TYR A 6 -10.32 67.31 -59.18
N LEU A 7 -9.56 67.09 -60.25
CA LEU A 7 -8.60 66.00 -60.33
C LEU A 7 -7.43 66.19 -59.36
N GLN A 8 -6.93 67.42 -59.20
CA GLN A 8 -5.89 67.73 -58.20
C GLN A 8 -6.39 67.49 -56.77
N TYR A 9 -7.62 67.88 -56.46
CA TYR A 9 -8.24 67.61 -55.16
C TYR A 9 -8.36 66.11 -54.88
N LYS A 10 -8.85 65.32 -55.85
CA LYS A 10 -8.95 63.86 -55.70
C LYS A 10 -7.58 63.19 -55.54
N LEU A 11 -6.54 63.71 -56.20
CA LEU A 11 -5.17 63.21 -56.05
C LEU A 11 -4.64 63.46 -54.62
N LEU A 12 -4.92 64.65 -54.06
CA LEU A 12 -4.55 65.00 -52.68
C LEU A 12 -5.31 64.16 -51.64
N GLU A 13 -6.60 63.91 -51.87
CA GLU A 13 -7.42 63.05 -51.01
C GLU A 13 -6.89 61.61 -51.01
N MET A 14 -6.53 61.07 -52.18
CA MET A 14 -5.91 59.75 -52.29
C MET A 14 -4.53 59.69 -51.61
N ASP A 15 -3.69 60.72 -51.76
CA ASP A 15 -2.38 60.77 -51.10
C ASP A 15 -2.50 60.81 -49.57
N PHE A 16 -3.51 61.52 -49.05
CA PHE A 16 -3.82 61.55 -47.63
C PHE A 16 -4.27 60.18 -47.10
N VAL A 17 -5.21 59.52 -47.78
CA VAL A 17 -5.68 58.17 -47.42
C VAL A 17 -4.54 57.15 -47.49
N MET A 18 -3.66 57.25 -48.50
CA MET A 18 -2.48 56.38 -48.59
C MET A 18 -1.51 56.61 -47.42
N LYS A 19 -1.32 57.85 -46.97
CA LYS A 19 -0.48 58.16 -45.80
C LYS A 19 -1.07 57.61 -44.51
N GLU A 20 -2.36 57.81 -44.26
CA GLU A 20 -3.02 57.21 -43.07
C GLU A 20 -2.93 55.69 -43.08
N HIS A 21 -3.16 55.06 -44.24
CA HIS A 21 -3.02 53.61 -44.38
C HIS A 21 -1.57 53.14 -44.16
N SER A 22 -0.58 53.89 -44.68
CA SER A 22 0.84 53.60 -44.47
C SER A 22 1.23 53.73 -43.00
N GLU A 23 0.72 54.73 -42.28
CA GLU A 23 0.93 54.89 -40.84
C GLU A 23 0.28 53.74 -40.05
N GLY A 24 -0.95 53.35 -40.42
CA GLY A 24 -1.63 52.20 -39.84
C GLY A 24 -0.88 50.87 -40.05
N ILE A 25 -0.31 50.65 -41.25
CA ILE A 25 0.57 49.50 -41.52
C ILE A 25 1.81 49.55 -40.61
N GLY A 26 2.46 50.72 -40.47
CA GLY A 26 3.63 50.89 -39.61
C GLY A 26 3.36 50.57 -38.15
N GLN A 27 2.22 51.03 -37.61
CA GLN A 27 1.80 50.71 -36.24
C GLN A 27 1.51 49.22 -36.05
N ASN A 28 0.81 48.60 -37.00
CA ASN A 28 0.54 47.16 -36.97
C ASN A 28 1.82 46.33 -37.03
N GLN A 29 2.80 46.73 -37.86
CA GLN A 29 4.10 46.07 -37.93
C GLN A 29 4.85 46.18 -36.60
N ALA A 30 4.91 47.37 -36.00
CA ALA A 30 5.56 47.57 -34.70
C ALA A 30 4.88 46.75 -33.58
N HIS A 31 3.55 46.64 -33.63
CA HIS A 31 2.80 45.79 -32.72
C HIS A 31 3.14 44.30 -32.92
N LEU A 32 3.21 43.84 -34.17
CA LEU A 32 3.56 42.47 -34.52
C LEU A 32 4.97 42.11 -34.01
N GLU A 33 5.97 42.97 -34.22
CA GLU A 33 7.34 42.78 -33.74
C GLU A 33 7.41 42.65 -32.22
N LYS A 34 6.62 43.46 -31.50
CA LYS A 34 6.52 43.39 -30.03
C LYS A 34 5.91 42.06 -29.56
N VAL A 35 4.84 41.62 -30.21
CA VAL A 35 4.19 40.32 -29.90
C VAL A 35 5.16 39.17 -30.18
N PHE A 36 5.83 39.16 -31.32
CA PHE A 36 6.85 38.16 -31.65
C PHE A 36 7.98 38.13 -30.62
N GLY A 37 8.50 39.29 -30.21
CA GLY A 37 9.52 39.37 -29.15
C GLY A 37 9.04 38.77 -27.82
N SER A 38 7.81 39.07 -27.41
CA SER A 38 7.23 38.50 -26.18
C SER A 38 7.05 36.98 -26.26
N MET A 39 6.68 36.45 -27.43
CA MET A 39 6.51 35.03 -27.67
C MET A 39 7.85 34.29 -27.67
N LEU A 40 8.87 34.84 -28.33
CA LEU A 40 10.24 34.30 -28.31
C LEU A 40 10.79 34.24 -26.89
N TRP A 41 10.57 35.28 -26.09
CA TRP A 41 10.97 35.29 -24.68
C TRP A 41 10.26 34.19 -23.87
N ALA A 42 8.95 34.00 -24.07
CA ALA A 42 8.19 32.95 -23.41
C ALA A 42 8.66 31.54 -23.81
N ILE A 43 8.97 31.34 -25.09
CA ILE A 43 9.52 30.07 -25.62
C ILE A 43 10.88 29.77 -24.97
N SER A 44 11.78 30.75 -24.90
CA SER A 44 13.09 30.57 -24.28
C SER A 44 12.99 30.20 -22.79
N ARG A 45 12.04 30.78 -22.06
CA ARG A 45 11.78 30.39 -20.66
C ARG A 45 11.22 28.98 -20.51
N LEU A 46 10.33 28.57 -21.42
CA LEU A 46 9.81 27.20 -21.43
C LEU A 46 10.93 26.20 -21.71
N ASP A 47 11.79 26.49 -22.69
CA ASP A 47 12.94 25.64 -23.04
C ASP A 47 13.89 25.47 -21.84
N GLN A 48 14.22 26.57 -21.15
CA GLN A 48 15.06 26.52 -19.95
C GLN A 48 14.41 25.75 -18.79
N ALA A 49 13.10 25.92 -18.57
CA ALA A 49 12.37 25.19 -17.54
C ALA A 49 12.30 23.69 -17.83
N VAL A 50 12.08 23.31 -19.10
CA VAL A 50 12.11 21.92 -19.56
C VAL A 50 13.51 21.33 -19.37
N GLY A 51 14.57 22.07 -19.74
CA GLY A 51 15.96 21.64 -19.52
C GLY A 51 16.30 21.40 -18.05
N ASN A 52 15.90 22.31 -17.16
CA ASN A 52 16.09 22.18 -15.72
C ASN A 52 15.32 20.98 -15.14
N ASN A 53 14.05 20.81 -15.52
CA ASN A 53 13.24 19.68 -15.09
C ASN A 53 13.80 18.34 -15.59
N LEU A 54 14.28 18.30 -16.84
CA LEU A 54 14.90 17.10 -17.40
C LEU A 54 16.19 16.74 -16.66
N THR A 55 17.02 17.72 -16.32
CA THR A 55 18.25 17.50 -15.54
C THR A 55 17.93 17.04 -14.11
N ALA A 56 16.89 17.59 -13.50
CA ALA A 56 16.41 17.15 -12.18
C ALA A 56 15.90 15.70 -12.22
N LEU A 57 15.10 15.35 -13.24
CA LEU A 57 14.61 13.98 -13.46
C LEU A 57 15.75 13.00 -13.73
N GLN A 58 16.73 13.40 -14.55
CA GLN A 58 17.94 12.60 -14.77
C GLN A 58 18.71 12.38 -13.47
N SER A 59 18.92 13.42 -12.66
CA SER A 59 19.60 13.31 -11.37
C SER A 59 18.85 12.38 -10.40
N GLN A 60 17.51 12.47 -10.35
CA GLN A 60 16.69 11.57 -9.55
C GLN A 60 16.76 10.13 -10.06
N SER A 61 16.68 9.93 -11.37
CA SER A 61 16.82 8.62 -12.02
C SER A 61 18.18 7.98 -11.69
N TRP A 62 19.28 8.74 -11.79
CA TRP A 62 20.62 8.28 -11.39
C TRP A 62 20.72 7.92 -9.91
N LYS A 63 20.04 8.67 -9.01
CA LYS A 63 19.97 8.33 -7.57
C LYS A 63 19.18 7.04 -7.32
N ILE A 64 18.10 6.81 -8.06
CA ILE A 64 17.30 5.58 -7.97
C ILE A 64 18.11 4.39 -8.52
N LEU A 65 18.74 4.56 -9.69
CA LEU A 65 19.55 3.52 -10.33
C LEU A 65 20.74 3.13 -9.46
N SER A 66 21.48 4.10 -8.92
CA SER A 66 22.60 3.81 -7.99
C SER A 66 22.16 3.09 -6.73
N ARG A 67 21.00 3.46 -6.14
CA ARG A 67 20.40 2.70 -5.04
C ARG A 67 20.01 1.28 -5.46
N GLN A 68 19.41 1.10 -6.64
CA GLN A 68 19.07 -0.22 -7.17
C GLN A 68 20.30 -1.07 -7.45
N THR A 69 21.40 -0.50 -7.98
CA THR A 69 22.67 -1.22 -8.18
C THR A 69 23.29 -1.63 -6.84
N ILE A 70 23.24 -0.77 -5.81
CA ILE A 70 23.70 -1.12 -4.46
C ILE A 70 22.83 -2.24 -3.87
N CYS A 71 21.50 -2.17 -4.00
CA CYS A 71 20.59 -3.23 -3.57
C CYS A 71 20.81 -4.54 -4.33
N SER A 72 21.00 -4.49 -5.66
CA SER A 72 21.29 -5.66 -6.49
C SER A 72 22.65 -6.27 -6.17
N ASN A 73 23.67 -5.45 -5.93
CA ASN A 73 24.98 -5.93 -5.47
C ASN A 73 24.90 -6.51 -4.06
N HIS A 74 24.06 -5.95 -3.19
CA HIS A 74 23.80 -6.49 -1.86
C HIS A 74 23.02 -7.81 -1.93
N ASP A 75 22.05 -7.96 -2.83
CA ASP A 75 21.31 -9.19 -3.07
C ASP A 75 22.19 -10.26 -3.72
N GLN A 76 23.06 -9.87 -4.64
CA GLN A 76 24.06 -10.76 -5.24
C GLN A 76 25.10 -11.19 -4.20
N MET A 77 25.64 -10.24 -3.41
CA MET A 77 26.54 -10.54 -2.29
C MET A 77 25.85 -11.40 -1.25
N ARG A 78 24.56 -11.18 -0.96
CA ARG A 78 23.74 -12.03 -0.08
C ARG A 78 23.57 -13.42 -0.68
N SER A 79 23.33 -13.55 -1.98
CA SER A 79 23.22 -14.82 -2.70
C SER A 79 24.55 -15.59 -2.70
N GLU A 80 25.67 -14.89 -2.87
CA GLU A 80 27.03 -15.44 -2.78
C GLU A 80 27.37 -15.83 -1.33
N LEU A 81 26.95 -15.04 -0.34
CA LEU A 81 27.06 -15.38 1.08
C LEU A 81 26.22 -16.63 1.42
N PHE A 82 25.05 -16.77 0.79
CA PHE A 82 24.20 -17.96 0.91
C PHE A 82 24.79 -19.19 0.22
N SER A 83 25.54 -19.02 -0.88
CA SER A 83 26.22 -20.12 -1.58
C SER A 83 27.50 -20.57 -0.87
N LEU A 84 28.07 -19.71 -0.01
CA LEU A 84 29.18 -20.03 0.89
C LEU A 84 28.73 -20.69 2.21
N ALA A 85 27.43 -20.95 2.40
CA ALA A 85 26.95 -21.69 3.56
C ALA A 85 27.52 -23.12 3.60
N PRO A 86 27.96 -23.65 4.76
CA PRO A 86 28.43 -25.03 4.85
C PRO A 86 27.33 -26.00 4.40
N ARG A 87 27.67 -26.95 3.53
CA ARG A 87 26.79 -28.07 3.21
C ARG A 87 26.58 -28.90 4.48
N GLN A 88 25.30 -29.13 4.77
CA GLN A 88 24.72 -30.01 5.79
C GLN A 88 24.75 -29.51 7.24
N GLY A 89 23.55 -29.36 7.79
CA GLY A 89 23.28 -29.47 9.23
C GLY A 89 23.35 -28.19 10.04
N LEU A 90 22.52 -27.19 9.73
CA LEU A 90 22.20 -26.13 10.70
C LEU A 90 20.69 -26.01 10.84
N ALA A 91 20.22 -26.20 12.07
CA ALA A 91 18.81 -26.12 12.45
C ALA A 91 18.16 -24.79 11.99
N PRO A 92 16.83 -24.73 11.78
CA PRO A 92 16.09 -23.51 11.43
C PRO A 92 16.41 -22.29 12.34
N ASN A 93 16.93 -22.53 13.54
CA ASN A 93 17.30 -21.55 14.55
C ASN A 93 18.51 -20.66 14.16
N ALA A 94 19.40 -21.10 13.26
CA ALA A 94 20.61 -20.35 12.92
C ALA A 94 20.35 -19.11 12.04
N ARG A 95 19.35 -19.17 11.14
CA ARG A 95 18.91 -18.01 10.34
C ARG A 95 18.24 -16.94 11.22
N SER A 96 17.48 -17.38 12.22
CA SER A 96 16.84 -16.51 13.22
C SER A 96 17.88 -15.69 14.00
N LEU A 97 18.95 -16.32 14.48
CA LEU A 97 19.98 -15.65 15.29
C LEU A 97 20.68 -14.49 14.59
N PHE A 98 21.00 -14.61 13.29
CA PHE A 98 21.69 -13.55 12.56
C PHE A 98 20.77 -12.35 12.26
N GLU A 99 19.50 -12.62 11.93
CA GLU A 99 18.49 -11.56 11.78
C GLU A 99 18.22 -10.85 13.11
N LEU A 100 18.15 -11.60 14.23
CA LEU A 100 18.00 -11.05 15.57
C LEU A 100 19.20 -10.17 15.97
N GLN A 101 20.43 -10.58 15.62
CA GLN A 101 21.63 -9.79 15.88
C GLN A 101 21.64 -8.46 15.11
N GLY A 102 21.19 -8.45 13.85
CA GLY A 102 21.04 -7.24 13.03
C GLY A 102 19.94 -6.29 13.52
N MET A 103 19.02 -6.76 14.36
CA MET A 103 17.91 -5.98 14.92
C MET A 103 18.13 -5.50 16.36
N ARG A 104 19.32 -5.68 16.95
CA ARG A 104 19.59 -5.26 18.34
C ARG A 104 19.33 -3.78 18.62
N HIS A 105 19.45 -2.90 17.62
CA HIS A 105 19.13 -1.47 17.76
C HIS A 105 17.64 -1.15 17.55
N LYS A 106 16.84 -2.15 17.21
CA LYS A 106 15.42 -2.05 16.86
C LYS A 106 14.53 -2.87 17.80
N GLY A 107 15.00 -3.13 19.02
CA GLY A 107 14.28 -3.84 20.07
C GLY A 107 15.18 -4.78 20.89
N PRO A 108 14.59 -5.68 21.71
CA PRO A 108 13.16 -5.95 21.77
C PRO A 108 12.37 -4.82 22.47
N PHE A 109 11.28 -4.38 21.84
CA PHE A 109 10.26 -3.53 22.48
C PHE A 109 9.09 -4.37 22.96
N GLU A 110 8.35 -3.93 23.98
CA GLU A 110 7.17 -4.66 24.46
C GLU A 110 6.04 -4.60 23.41
N SER A 111 5.82 -3.43 22.83
CA SER A 111 4.84 -3.21 21.77
C SER A 111 5.34 -2.21 20.72
N CYS A 112 4.59 -2.09 19.61
CA CYS A 112 4.83 -1.03 18.63
C CYS A 112 4.62 0.39 19.20
N ARG A 113 3.90 0.55 20.32
CA ARG A 113 3.72 1.88 20.96
C ARG A 113 5.01 2.36 21.62
N ASP A 114 5.81 1.43 22.13
CA ASP A 114 7.03 1.69 22.91
C ASP A 114 8.25 1.96 22.03
N GLU A 115 8.14 1.68 20.73
CA GLU A 115 9.14 2.03 19.75
C GLU A 115 9.29 3.57 19.68
N PRO A 116 10.52 4.11 19.85
CA PRO A 116 10.75 5.55 20.05
C PRO A 116 10.96 6.36 18.76
N SER A 117 11.37 5.76 17.64
CA SER A 117 11.62 6.51 16.39
C SER A 117 10.35 7.01 15.71
N LYS A 118 9.19 6.41 16.03
CA LYS A 118 7.89 6.71 15.40
C LYS A 118 7.92 6.55 13.87
N MET A 119 8.81 5.68 13.37
CA MET A 119 8.89 5.32 11.96
C MET A 119 8.26 3.95 11.72
N SER A 120 7.44 3.84 10.68
CA SER A 120 6.89 2.53 10.28
C SER A 120 7.98 1.62 9.75
N GLY A 121 7.92 0.33 10.08
CA GLY A 121 8.88 -0.66 9.61
C GLY A 121 9.02 -1.87 10.50
N LYS A 122 10.05 -2.67 10.22
CA LYS A 122 10.38 -3.88 10.96
C LYS A 122 11.13 -3.58 12.25
N TYR A 123 10.64 -4.14 13.34
CA TYR A 123 11.20 -4.07 14.69
C TYR A 123 11.19 -5.44 15.35
N LEU A 124 11.97 -5.59 16.41
CA LEU A 124 11.96 -6.77 17.24
C LEU A 124 11.03 -6.52 18.43
N LEU A 125 10.01 -7.36 18.62
CA LEU A 125 9.09 -7.26 19.75
C LEU A 125 9.24 -8.46 20.68
N ARG A 126 8.97 -8.24 21.97
CA ARG A 126 8.89 -9.27 23.00
C ARG A 126 7.66 -9.01 23.86
N ALA A 127 6.61 -9.80 23.68
CA ALA A 127 5.33 -9.61 24.37
C ALA A 127 5.42 -9.85 25.88
N SER A 128 6.29 -10.74 26.33
CA SER A 128 6.59 -10.99 27.74
C SER A 128 8.00 -11.56 27.89
N ASN A 129 8.54 -11.53 29.11
CA ASN A 129 9.91 -12.02 29.37
C ASN A 129 10.10 -13.51 29.05
N ASP A 130 9.02 -14.30 29.12
CA ASP A 130 9.03 -15.74 28.87
C ASP A 130 8.84 -16.11 27.39
N VAL A 131 8.59 -15.12 26.53
CA VAL A 131 8.38 -15.32 25.09
C VAL A 131 9.60 -14.86 24.32
N GLU A 132 10.04 -15.71 23.38
CA GLU A 132 11.15 -15.37 22.48
C GLU A 132 10.79 -14.14 21.63
N PRO A 133 11.72 -13.18 21.47
CA PRO A 133 11.49 -12.03 20.62
C PRO A 133 11.20 -12.45 19.18
N PHE A 134 10.30 -11.71 18.52
CA PHE A 134 9.92 -11.99 17.14
C PHE A 134 9.96 -10.73 16.28
N PRO A 135 10.34 -10.85 14.99
CA PRO A 135 10.24 -9.75 14.05
C PRO A 135 8.78 -9.37 13.81
N ALA A 136 8.49 -8.08 13.88
CA ALA A 136 7.17 -7.52 13.70
C ALA A 136 7.21 -6.28 12.81
N HIS A 137 6.12 -5.99 12.13
CA HIS A 137 5.97 -4.74 11.38
C HIS A 137 5.10 -3.78 12.18
N CYS A 138 5.67 -2.62 12.54
CA CYS A 138 4.96 -1.55 13.23
C CYS A 138 4.53 -0.45 12.26
N GLU A 139 3.27 -0.06 12.32
CA GLU A 139 2.75 1.13 11.63
C GLU A 139 2.65 2.28 12.64
N GLN A 140 3.49 3.30 12.43
CA GLN A 140 3.65 4.44 13.32
C GLN A 140 3.06 5.74 12.76
N THR A 141 2.81 5.81 11.46
CA THR A 141 2.44 7.05 10.77
C THR A 141 0.95 7.22 10.57
N LYS A 142 0.21 6.12 10.43
CA LYS A 142 -1.25 6.15 10.25
C LYS A 142 -2.01 5.91 11.56
N PHE A 143 -3.20 6.48 11.65
CA PHE A 143 -4.16 6.23 12.74
C PHE A 143 -3.57 6.40 14.16
N GLY A 144 -2.71 7.40 14.32
CA GLY A 144 -2.05 7.72 15.60
C GLY A 144 -0.90 6.78 16.00
N GLY A 145 -0.46 5.90 15.10
CA GLY A 145 0.66 5.00 15.33
C GLY A 145 0.45 3.95 16.42
N GLY A 146 1.52 3.20 16.68
CA GLY A 146 1.58 2.12 17.67
C GLY A 146 0.88 0.84 17.23
N TRP A 147 0.68 0.64 15.93
CA TRP A 147 -0.06 -0.51 15.40
C TRP A 147 0.89 -1.65 15.06
N LEU A 148 0.56 -2.86 15.51
CA LEU A 148 1.20 -4.10 15.11
C LEU A 148 0.47 -4.67 13.89
N VAL A 149 1.14 -4.78 12.75
CA VAL A 149 0.57 -5.42 11.55
C VAL A 149 0.59 -6.94 11.72
N ILE A 150 -0.56 -7.56 11.52
CA ILE A 150 -0.77 -9.02 11.68
C ILE A 150 -0.98 -9.74 10.36
N GLN A 151 -1.38 -9.00 9.32
CA GLN A 151 -1.55 -9.51 7.95
C GLN A 151 -1.30 -8.36 6.97
N HIS A 152 -0.65 -8.65 5.84
CA HIS A 152 -0.43 -7.67 4.78
C HIS A 152 -0.42 -8.32 3.40
N ARG A 153 -1.26 -7.83 2.48
CA ARG A 153 -1.40 -8.25 1.07
C ARG A 153 -1.36 -7.03 0.17
N PHE A 154 -0.60 -7.06 -0.92
CA PHE A 154 -0.49 -5.92 -1.84
C PHE A 154 0.05 -6.26 -3.25
N LYS A 155 0.55 -7.48 -3.49
CA LYS A 155 1.12 -7.89 -4.78
C LYS A 155 0.74 -9.30 -5.22
N GLY A 156 0.24 -10.15 -4.31
CA GLY A 156 -0.12 -11.52 -4.61
C GLY A 156 1.08 -12.43 -4.89
N ALA A 157 2.26 -12.08 -4.36
CA ALA A 157 3.49 -12.85 -4.55
C ALA A 157 3.56 -14.05 -3.59
N LEU A 158 2.87 -13.97 -2.46
CA LEU A 158 2.76 -15.03 -1.48
C LEU A 158 1.41 -15.74 -1.60
N ASP A 159 1.46 -17.06 -1.73
CA ASP A 159 0.28 -17.91 -1.66
C ASP A 159 -0.27 -17.98 -0.23
N PHE A 160 -1.56 -17.75 -0.06
CA PHE A 160 -2.30 -17.80 1.22
C PHE A 160 -3.25 -19.01 1.31
N PHE A 161 -3.34 -19.84 0.27
CA PHE A 161 -4.10 -21.10 0.35
C PHE A 161 -3.25 -22.18 1.04
N ARG A 162 -3.12 -22.03 2.37
CA ARG A 162 -2.22 -22.80 3.23
C ARG A 162 -2.98 -23.70 4.21
N ASN A 163 -2.25 -24.67 4.75
CA ASN A 163 -2.79 -25.62 5.72
C ASN A 163 -2.89 -25.03 7.15
N TRP A 164 -3.48 -25.78 8.08
CA TRP A 164 -3.68 -25.38 9.47
C TRP A 164 -2.37 -25.03 10.18
N THR A 165 -1.35 -25.87 10.01
CA THR A 165 -0.05 -25.71 10.70
C THR A 165 0.64 -24.41 10.27
N GLU A 166 0.61 -24.09 8.97
CA GLU A 166 1.17 -22.83 8.45
C GLU A 166 0.40 -21.61 8.98
N TYR A 167 -0.95 -21.65 9.02
CA TYR A 167 -1.74 -20.56 9.62
C TYR A 167 -1.54 -20.42 11.12
N ARG A 168 -1.29 -21.53 11.82
CA ARG A 168 -0.97 -21.56 13.25
C ARG A 168 0.35 -20.85 13.52
N ASP A 169 1.41 -21.25 12.81
CA ASP A 169 2.79 -20.83 13.09
C ASP A 169 3.13 -19.47 12.45
N GLY A 170 2.43 -19.11 11.37
CA GLY A 170 2.69 -17.91 10.57
C GLY A 170 3.58 -18.20 9.37
N PHE A 171 3.48 -17.36 8.35
CA PHE A 171 4.23 -17.51 7.10
C PHE A 171 4.44 -16.16 6.39
N GLY A 172 5.39 -16.14 5.46
CA GLY A 172 5.76 -14.94 4.71
C GLY A 172 6.88 -14.14 5.35
N ASN A 173 7.01 -12.87 4.96
CA ASN A 173 8.04 -11.97 5.45
C ASN A 173 7.41 -10.63 5.87
N VAL A 174 7.72 -10.16 7.07
CA VAL A 174 7.19 -8.90 7.64
C VAL A 174 7.56 -7.64 6.84
N ASP A 175 8.58 -7.72 5.98
CA ASP A 175 8.94 -6.66 5.02
C ASP A 175 8.15 -6.76 3.70
N GLN A 176 7.36 -7.83 3.52
CA GLN A 176 6.56 -8.13 2.32
C GLN A 176 5.13 -8.55 2.73
N GLU A 177 4.56 -9.54 2.03
CA GLU A 177 3.29 -10.16 2.40
C GLU A 177 3.53 -11.23 3.46
N PHE A 178 2.65 -11.28 4.47
CA PHE A 178 2.76 -12.26 5.56
C PHE A 178 1.46 -12.43 6.33
N TRP A 179 1.44 -13.50 7.12
CA TRP A 179 0.50 -13.77 8.19
C TRP A 179 1.27 -14.03 9.48
N ILE A 180 0.89 -13.35 10.57
CA ILE A 180 1.64 -13.38 11.84
C ILE A 180 1.62 -14.75 12.55
N GLY A 181 0.65 -15.60 12.24
CA GLY A 181 0.40 -16.87 12.94
C GLY A 181 -0.69 -16.75 14.00
N LEU A 182 -1.63 -17.69 14.01
CA LEU A 182 -2.77 -17.71 14.94
C LEU A 182 -2.32 -17.91 16.40
N GLU A 183 -1.31 -18.73 16.65
CA GLU A 183 -0.85 -18.98 18.03
C GLU A 183 -0.28 -17.70 18.64
N ARG A 184 0.54 -16.96 17.87
CA ARG A 184 1.06 -15.65 18.29
C ARG A 184 -0.07 -14.63 18.48
N LEU A 185 -1.05 -14.62 17.57
CA LEU A 185 -2.18 -13.71 17.66
C LEU A 185 -3.05 -13.99 18.90
N HIS A 186 -3.25 -15.25 19.26
CA HIS A 186 -3.93 -15.66 20.48
C HIS A 186 -3.16 -15.22 21.73
N GLN A 187 -1.85 -15.48 21.79
CA GLN A 187 -1.00 -15.08 22.91
C GLN A 187 -1.03 -13.57 23.15
N LEU A 188 -1.01 -12.77 22.08
CA LEU A 188 -1.11 -11.30 22.19
C LEU A 188 -2.49 -10.85 22.68
N THR A 189 -3.56 -11.36 22.07
CA THR A 189 -4.92 -10.84 22.30
C THR A 189 -5.61 -11.40 23.54
N SER A 190 -5.11 -12.50 24.11
CA SER A 190 -5.65 -13.09 25.35
C SER A 190 -5.13 -12.42 26.62
N VAL A 191 -3.95 -11.79 26.56
CA VAL A 191 -3.29 -11.18 27.74
C VAL A 191 -3.75 -9.74 27.97
N LYS A 192 -3.93 -8.97 26.89
CA LYS A 192 -4.33 -7.55 26.94
C LYS A 192 -5.49 -7.28 25.98
N PRO A 193 -6.35 -6.29 26.25
CA PRO A 193 -7.38 -5.89 25.30
C PRO A 193 -6.75 -5.22 24.08
N TYR A 194 -7.11 -5.70 22.89
CA TYR A 194 -6.69 -5.12 21.61
C TYR A 194 -7.89 -4.60 20.82
N GLN A 195 -7.67 -3.55 20.04
CA GLN A 195 -8.56 -3.12 18.97
C GLN A 195 -7.99 -3.58 17.62
N LEU A 196 -8.87 -3.79 16.64
CA LEU A 196 -8.49 -4.18 15.27
C LEU A 196 -8.77 -3.05 14.30
N LEU A 197 -7.86 -2.86 13.36
CA LEU A 197 -8.03 -2.00 12.20
C LEU A 197 -7.66 -2.76 10.94
N ILE A 198 -8.53 -2.68 9.94
CA ILE A 198 -8.38 -3.30 8.63
C ILE A 198 -8.41 -2.20 7.59
N GLU A 199 -7.39 -2.15 6.75
CA GLU A 199 -7.32 -1.31 5.55
C GLU A 199 -7.55 -2.18 4.33
N VAL A 200 -8.32 -1.68 3.35
CA VAL A 200 -8.55 -2.32 2.06
C VAL A 200 -8.48 -1.28 0.93
N GLU A 201 -7.94 -1.68 -0.22
CA GLU A 201 -7.94 -0.87 -1.45
C GLU A 201 -8.31 -1.77 -2.63
N ASP A 202 -9.16 -1.27 -3.51
CA ASP A 202 -9.47 -1.99 -4.75
C ASP A 202 -8.43 -1.75 -5.85
N PHE A 203 -8.59 -2.41 -7.00
CA PHE A 203 -7.70 -2.21 -8.15
C PHE A 203 -7.87 -0.86 -8.86
N ALA A 204 -8.87 -0.05 -8.48
CA ALA A 204 -9.07 1.30 -8.98
C ALA A 204 -8.42 2.37 -8.06
N GLY A 205 -7.84 1.96 -6.93
CA GLY A 205 -7.22 2.85 -5.95
C GLY A 205 -8.20 3.44 -4.92
N ASP A 206 -9.43 2.93 -4.84
CA ASP A 206 -10.40 3.37 -3.84
C ASP A 206 -10.10 2.70 -2.50
N TYR A 207 -9.73 3.51 -1.51
CA TYR A 207 -9.27 3.08 -0.20
C TYR A 207 -10.37 3.20 0.85
N ARG A 208 -10.49 2.18 1.70
CA ARG A 208 -11.40 2.15 2.85
C ARG A 208 -10.74 1.51 4.08
N TYR A 209 -11.34 1.74 5.24
CA TYR A 209 -10.94 1.06 6.46
C TYR A 209 -12.15 0.64 7.31
N ALA A 210 -11.92 -0.36 8.16
CA ALA A 210 -12.86 -0.87 9.16
C ALA A 210 -12.12 -1.03 10.50
N ARG A 211 -12.69 -0.49 11.58
CA ARG A 211 -12.15 -0.51 12.93
C ARG A 211 -13.13 -1.18 13.87
N TYR A 212 -12.62 -2.03 14.76
CA TYR A 212 -13.38 -2.72 15.80
C TYR A 212 -12.73 -2.43 17.15
N LYS A 213 -13.52 -1.98 18.13
CA LYS A 213 -13.00 -1.55 19.45
C LYS A 213 -12.36 -2.66 20.28
N GLU A 214 -12.72 -3.90 20.01
CA GLU A 214 -12.19 -5.10 20.67
C GLU A 214 -11.88 -6.15 19.62
N PHE A 215 -10.85 -6.94 19.86
CA PHE A 215 -10.43 -8.05 19.03
C PHE A 215 -9.68 -9.09 19.88
N GLU A 216 -10.23 -10.29 19.93
CA GLU A 216 -9.64 -11.43 20.64
C GLU A 216 -9.97 -12.72 19.90
N ILE A 217 -8.99 -13.61 19.82
CA ILE A 217 -9.18 -14.96 19.29
C ILE A 217 -8.94 -16.02 20.38
N GLY A 218 -9.64 -17.15 20.27
CA GLY A 218 -9.47 -18.29 21.15
C GLY A 218 -8.14 -19.01 20.98
N SER A 219 -7.91 -19.98 21.85
CA SER A 219 -6.76 -20.91 21.77
C SER A 219 -6.90 -21.91 20.62
N GLU A 220 -5.86 -22.70 20.34
CA GLU A 220 -5.95 -23.80 19.38
C GLU A 220 -7.03 -24.82 19.74
N ALA A 221 -7.24 -25.09 21.03
CA ALA A 221 -8.30 -25.98 21.51
C ALA A 221 -9.71 -25.44 21.23
N GLU A 222 -9.84 -24.11 21.14
CA GLU A 222 -11.06 -23.41 20.73
C GLU A 222 -11.09 -23.14 19.22
N MET A 223 -10.20 -23.78 18.45
CA MET A 223 -10.04 -23.59 17.00
C MET A 223 -9.82 -22.13 16.60
N TYR A 224 -9.10 -21.37 17.43
CA TYR A 224 -8.83 -19.95 17.23
C TYR A 224 -10.08 -19.11 16.94
N SER A 225 -11.22 -19.44 17.54
CA SER A 225 -12.50 -18.74 17.31
C SER A 225 -12.39 -17.22 17.49
N LEU A 226 -13.10 -16.43 16.67
CA LEU A 226 -13.16 -14.97 16.79
C LEU A 226 -14.03 -14.58 18.00
N LYS A 227 -13.46 -14.67 19.20
CA LYS A 227 -14.17 -14.56 20.49
C LYS A 227 -14.74 -13.17 20.74
N LYS A 228 -13.92 -12.14 20.55
CA LYS A 228 -14.35 -10.75 20.75
C LYS A 228 -14.16 -9.97 19.47
N LEU A 229 -15.22 -9.26 19.11
CA LEU A 229 -15.21 -8.23 18.09
C LEU A 229 -16.11 -7.10 18.59
N GLY A 230 -15.48 -5.96 18.87
CA GLY A 230 -16.15 -4.79 19.44
C GLY A 230 -16.95 -4.01 18.40
N ALA A 231 -17.56 -2.90 18.82
CA ALA A 231 -18.35 -2.06 17.93
C ALA A 231 -17.55 -1.59 16.70
N TYR A 232 -18.16 -1.73 15.53
CA TYR A 232 -17.62 -1.29 14.25
C TYR A 232 -17.63 0.24 14.11
N SER A 233 -16.62 0.76 13.42
CA SER A 233 -16.57 2.12 12.86
C SER A 233 -15.66 2.12 11.63
N GLY A 234 -15.89 3.00 10.66
CA GLY A 234 -15.02 3.13 9.49
C GLY A 234 -15.78 3.53 8.25
N THR A 235 -15.11 3.42 7.10
CA THR A 235 -15.65 3.83 5.80
C THR A 235 -15.97 2.65 4.88
N GLY A 236 -15.45 1.46 5.18
CA GLY A 236 -15.57 0.28 4.30
C GLY A 236 -16.81 -0.59 4.47
N GLY A 237 -17.76 -0.20 5.32
CA GLY A 237 -18.83 -1.09 5.79
C GLY A 237 -18.32 -2.23 6.68
N ASP A 238 -19.24 -2.93 7.36
CA ASP A 238 -18.91 -4.00 8.31
C ASP A 238 -19.03 -5.38 7.66
N SER A 239 -17.90 -5.94 7.23
CA SER A 239 -17.83 -7.30 6.66
C SER A 239 -17.19 -8.34 7.58
N LEU A 240 -16.96 -8.01 8.86
CA LEU A 240 -16.33 -8.94 9.82
C LEU A 240 -17.26 -9.36 10.95
N THR A 241 -18.25 -8.55 11.34
CA THR A 241 -19.20 -8.93 12.41
C THR A 241 -19.96 -10.22 12.09
N TYR A 242 -20.22 -10.50 10.82
CA TYR A 242 -20.78 -11.78 10.35
C TYR A 242 -19.95 -13.01 10.76
N HIS A 243 -18.66 -12.83 11.00
CA HIS A 243 -17.71 -13.88 11.36
C HIS A 243 -17.49 -13.99 12.89
N LYS A 244 -18.08 -13.10 13.68
CA LYS A 244 -17.92 -13.09 15.14
C LYS A 244 -18.43 -14.41 15.74
N GLY A 245 -17.63 -15.03 16.60
CA GLY A 245 -17.94 -16.30 17.26
C GLY A 245 -17.64 -17.55 16.42
N HIS A 246 -17.29 -17.40 15.14
CA HIS A 246 -16.94 -18.54 14.29
C HIS A 246 -15.50 -18.98 14.51
N LYS A 247 -15.24 -20.26 14.22
CA LYS A 247 -13.93 -20.91 14.33
C LYS A 247 -13.12 -20.67 13.08
N PHE A 248 -11.80 -20.71 13.19
CA PHE A 248 -10.92 -20.59 12.03
C PHE A 248 -10.96 -21.89 11.22
N THR A 249 -11.01 -21.79 9.89
CA THR A 249 -11.08 -22.94 8.98
C THR A 249 -10.02 -22.81 7.89
N THR A 250 -9.34 -23.93 7.59
CA THR A 250 -8.35 -24.08 6.53
C THR A 250 -8.73 -25.23 5.59
N MET A 251 -8.02 -25.35 4.46
CA MET A 251 -8.29 -26.38 3.46
C MET A 251 -8.27 -27.82 4.00
N ASP A 252 -7.50 -28.06 5.06
CA ASP A 252 -7.27 -29.34 5.71
C ASP A 252 -7.96 -29.50 7.07
N ARG A 253 -8.64 -28.45 7.56
CA ARG A 253 -9.36 -28.47 8.84
C ARG A 253 -10.63 -27.63 8.77
N ASP A 254 -11.74 -28.34 8.56
CA ASP A 254 -13.08 -27.76 8.50
C ASP A 254 -13.66 -27.54 9.90
N ASN A 255 -13.88 -26.28 10.26
CA ASN A 255 -14.53 -25.88 11.51
C ASN A 255 -15.68 -24.89 11.27
N ASP A 256 -16.14 -24.73 10.02
CA ASP A 256 -17.13 -23.71 9.66
C ASP A 256 -18.57 -24.22 9.84
N GLY A 257 -19.54 -23.36 9.51
CA GLY A 257 -20.97 -23.66 9.66
C GLY A 257 -21.64 -24.17 8.38
N ALA A 258 -20.89 -24.30 7.28
CA ALA A 258 -21.43 -24.67 5.99
C ALA A 258 -21.47 -26.20 5.80
N PRO A 259 -22.28 -26.72 4.85
CA PRO A 259 -22.27 -28.14 4.50
C PRO A 259 -20.98 -28.61 3.80
N THR A 260 -20.19 -27.67 3.29
CA THR A 260 -18.95 -27.90 2.55
C THR A 260 -17.86 -27.00 3.11
N ASN A 261 -16.62 -27.47 3.14
CA ASN A 261 -15.49 -26.67 3.61
C ASN A 261 -15.37 -25.34 2.84
N CYS A 262 -15.64 -24.23 3.51
CA CYS A 262 -15.58 -22.89 2.94
C CYS A 262 -14.16 -22.48 2.56
N ALA A 263 -13.13 -22.95 3.28
CA ALA A 263 -11.74 -22.67 2.92
C ALA A 263 -11.36 -23.26 1.57
N VAL A 264 -11.86 -24.47 1.24
CA VAL A 264 -11.67 -25.07 -0.09
C VAL A 264 -12.47 -24.31 -1.16
N THR A 265 -13.72 -23.98 -0.88
CA THR A 265 -14.62 -23.31 -1.84
C THR A 265 -14.15 -21.89 -2.17
N CYS A 266 -13.68 -21.16 -1.15
CA CYS A 266 -13.25 -19.76 -1.25
C CYS A 266 -11.73 -19.61 -1.35
N GLU A 267 -10.98 -20.72 -1.53
CA GLU A 267 -9.53 -20.78 -1.70
C GLU A 267 -8.76 -19.81 -0.78
N GLY A 268 -9.05 -19.90 0.52
CA GLY A 268 -8.48 -19.04 1.56
C GLY A 268 -8.55 -19.72 2.93
N ALA A 269 -8.31 -18.94 4.00
CA ALA A 269 -8.53 -19.39 5.37
C ALA A 269 -9.03 -18.24 6.24
N TRP A 270 -10.09 -18.49 6.99
CA TRP A 270 -10.79 -17.44 7.72
C TRP A 270 -11.68 -17.99 8.83
N TRP A 271 -12.27 -17.11 9.62
CA TRP A 271 -13.36 -17.43 10.54
C TRP A 271 -14.68 -17.64 9.79
N TYR A 272 -14.73 -18.61 8.87
CA TYR A 272 -15.87 -18.81 7.99
C TYR A 272 -17.15 -19.17 8.75
N ASN A 273 -18.28 -18.70 8.21
CA ASN A 273 -19.62 -19.09 8.62
C ASN A 273 -20.25 -19.93 7.50
N ASN A 274 -21.03 -19.31 6.59
CA ASN A 274 -21.59 -19.99 5.42
C ASN A 274 -21.74 -19.05 4.19
N CYS A 275 -20.67 -18.64 3.51
CA CYS A 275 -19.27 -18.80 3.90
C CYS A 275 -18.70 -17.50 4.48
N HIS A 276 -18.79 -16.39 3.73
CA HIS A 276 -18.17 -15.15 4.16
C HIS A 276 -18.82 -13.86 3.66
N HIS A 277 -18.60 -12.79 4.43
CA HIS A 277 -18.68 -11.41 3.96
C HIS A 277 -17.29 -10.80 3.78
N SER A 278 -16.24 -11.37 4.35
CA SER A 278 -14.84 -11.00 4.10
C SER A 278 -13.96 -12.22 3.89
N ASN A 279 -13.04 -12.13 2.93
CA ASN A 279 -12.08 -13.20 2.62
C ASN A 279 -10.68 -12.61 2.37
N LEU A 280 -10.11 -11.90 3.36
CA LEU A 280 -8.84 -11.16 3.18
C LEU A 280 -7.62 -12.07 2.90
N ASN A 281 -7.75 -13.36 3.20
CA ASN A 281 -6.76 -14.39 2.94
C ASN A 281 -7.06 -15.21 1.67
N GLY A 282 -8.00 -14.77 0.84
CA GLY A 282 -8.28 -15.38 -0.46
C GLY A 282 -7.19 -15.10 -1.50
N ARG A 283 -7.51 -15.44 -2.75
CA ARG A 283 -6.64 -15.27 -3.91
C ARG A 283 -6.55 -13.82 -4.34
N PHE A 284 -5.32 -13.40 -4.60
CA PHE A 284 -5.03 -12.08 -5.12
C PHE A 284 -5.41 -12.04 -6.62
N MET A 285 -6.56 -11.43 -6.93
CA MET A 285 -7.04 -11.30 -8.31
C MET A 285 -8.01 -10.13 -8.45
N ASN A 286 -8.00 -9.48 -9.62
CA ASN A 286 -8.94 -8.43 -9.97
C ASN A 286 -10.19 -9.03 -10.64
N ALA A 287 -11.03 -9.69 -9.86
CA ALA A 287 -12.26 -10.34 -10.35
C ALA A 287 -13.36 -10.34 -9.29
N VAL A 288 -14.62 -10.39 -9.72
CA VAL A 288 -15.76 -10.65 -8.84
C VAL A 288 -15.91 -12.17 -8.67
N ASP A 289 -15.36 -12.70 -7.59
CA ASP A 289 -15.35 -14.13 -7.31
C ASP A 289 -15.21 -14.36 -5.80
N VAL A 290 -15.90 -15.37 -5.28
CA VAL A 290 -15.89 -15.74 -3.85
C VAL A 290 -14.50 -16.13 -3.34
N LYS A 291 -13.59 -16.51 -4.24
CA LYS A 291 -12.20 -16.85 -3.94
C LYS A 291 -11.30 -15.62 -3.81
N SER A 292 -11.76 -14.45 -4.23
CA SER A 292 -10.94 -13.23 -4.22
C SER A 292 -10.70 -12.72 -2.80
N ILE A 293 -9.60 -11.99 -2.62
CA ILE A 293 -9.41 -11.10 -1.48
C ILE A 293 -10.55 -10.08 -1.49
N SER A 294 -11.55 -10.25 -0.63
CA SER A 294 -12.79 -9.44 -0.73
C SER A 294 -13.25 -8.87 0.61
N TRP A 295 -13.93 -7.73 0.52
CA TRP A 295 -14.64 -7.07 1.62
C TRP A 295 -16.03 -6.66 1.13
N TYR A 296 -17.03 -7.49 1.40
CA TYR A 296 -18.32 -7.45 0.73
C TYR A 296 -19.00 -6.08 0.80
N HIS A 297 -19.12 -5.48 1.99
CA HIS A 297 -19.84 -4.21 2.16
C HIS A 297 -19.15 -3.00 1.52
N PHE A 298 -17.88 -3.12 1.11
CA PHE A 298 -17.22 -2.06 0.35
C PHE A 298 -17.72 -2.01 -1.10
N LYS A 299 -17.90 -3.18 -1.74
CA LYS A 299 -18.30 -3.27 -3.16
C LYS A 299 -19.68 -3.85 -3.40
N SER A 300 -20.41 -4.17 -2.33
CA SER A 300 -21.66 -4.95 -2.35
C SER A 300 -21.53 -6.23 -3.19
N SER A 301 -20.34 -6.83 -3.19
CA SER A 301 -19.94 -7.96 -4.03
C SER A 301 -18.62 -8.55 -3.56
N HIS A 302 -18.25 -9.72 -4.08
CA HIS A 302 -16.93 -10.32 -3.87
C HIS A 302 -15.90 -9.84 -4.91
N GLN A 303 -15.89 -8.53 -5.18
CA GLN A 303 -14.85 -7.91 -6.01
C GLN A 303 -13.51 -8.00 -5.27
N GLY A 304 -12.47 -8.43 -5.98
CA GLY A 304 -11.12 -8.54 -5.44
C GLY A 304 -10.47 -7.20 -5.10
N MET A 305 -9.70 -7.20 -4.01
CA MET A 305 -8.93 -6.08 -3.47
C MET A 305 -7.46 -6.18 -3.89
N ALA A 306 -6.86 -5.05 -4.23
CA ALA A 306 -5.44 -4.93 -4.58
C ALA A 306 -4.53 -4.79 -3.35
N TYR A 307 -5.11 -4.38 -2.21
CA TYR A 307 -4.39 -4.18 -0.96
C TYR A 307 -5.26 -4.57 0.22
N THR A 308 -4.69 -5.28 1.19
CA THR A 308 -5.29 -5.44 2.52
C THR A 308 -4.22 -5.39 3.59
N ARG A 309 -4.52 -4.75 4.72
CA ARG A 309 -3.66 -4.79 5.90
C ARG A 309 -4.50 -4.89 7.15
N MET A 310 -4.24 -5.90 7.96
CA MET A 310 -4.84 -6.03 9.29
C MET A 310 -3.81 -5.66 10.34
N MET A 311 -4.20 -4.85 11.30
CA MET A 311 -3.33 -4.44 12.39
C MET A 311 -4.09 -4.29 13.70
N ILE A 312 -3.40 -4.63 14.79
CA ILE A 312 -3.95 -4.56 16.14
C ILE A 312 -3.17 -3.56 16.97
N LYS A 313 -3.85 -2.95 17.93
CA LYS A 313 -3.23 -2.07 18.91
C LYS A 313 -3.87 -2.32 20.27
N GLU A 314 -3.09 -2.35 21.33
CA GLU A 314 -3.62 -2.41 22.69
C GLU A 314 -4.67 -1.29 22.87
N VAL A 315 -5.68 -1.44 23.72
CA VAL A 315 -6.61 -0.34 24.03
C VAL A 315 -5.94 0.54 25.06
#